data_AF-A0AAV4ICA2-F1
#
_entry.id   AF-A0AAV4ICA2-F1
#
_cell.length_a   1.000
_cell.length_b   1.000
_cell.length_c   1.000
_cell.angle_alpha   90.00
_cell.angle_beta   90.00
_cell.angle_gamma   90.00
#
_symmetry.space_group_name_H-M   'P 1'
#
loop_
_entity.id
_entity.type
_entity.pdbx_description
1 polymer ?
#
loop_
_entity_poly.entity_id
_entity_poly.type
_entity_poly.pdbx_seq_one_letter_code
_entity_poly.pdbx_strand_id
1 'polypeptide(L)'
;MSLLRQMSDHHYRGYIQSFPTTFDLMDFLLEILCVFRDLVDRKVYPVDWLEMIMVQNCVILRALRFFAATIHQYFSSPFEQQLWNNFFHCAISFLTQDSLQLDSFSISKRNKIIS
;
A
#
# COMPACT_ATOMS: atom_id res chain seq x y z
N MET A 1 5.99 8.73 -4.33
CA MET A 1 6.52 7.85 -3.24
C MET A 1 7.26 8.61 -2.14
N SER A 2 7.92 9.74 -2.41
CA SER A 2 8.63 10.53 -1.38
C SER A 2 7.71 11.07 -0.28
N LEU A 3 6.53 11.58 -0.64
CA LEU A 3 5.57 12.16 0.31
C LEU A 3 5.04 11.11 1.30
N LEU A 4 4.49 9.98 0.82
CA LEU A 4 3.97 8.92 1.68
C LEU A 4 5.03 8.36 2.64
N ARG A 5 6.31 8.35 2.25
CA ARG A 5 7.41 7.91 3.11
C ARG A 5 7.61 8.83 4.32
N GLN A 6 7.32 10.13 4.18
CA GLN A 6 7.50 11.14 5.21
C GLN A 6 6.27 11.36 6.10
N MET A 7 5.11 10.79 5.73
CA MET A 7 3.88 10.94 6.52
C MET A 7 3.90 10.09 7.79
N SER A 8 3.63 10.73 8.93
CA SER A 8 3.32 10.08 10.20
C SER A 8 1.81 9.85 10.31
N ASP A 9 1.36 9.06 11.28
CA ASP A 9 -0.07 8.81 11.50
C ASP A 9 -0.87 10.11 11.69
N HIS A 10 -0.27 11.14 12.30
CA HIS A 10 -0.88 12.46 12.43
C HIS A 10 -1.03 13.17 11.09
N HIS A 11 0.03 13.16 10.25
CA HIS A 11 -0.04 13.75 8.89
C HIS A 11 -1.10 13.06 8.04
N TYR A 12 -1.22 11.74 8.15
CA TYR A 12 -2.23 10.97 7.46
C TYR A 12 -3.65 11.33 7.91
N ARG A 13 -3.90 11.39 9.22
CA ARG A 13 -5.21 11.80 9.74
C ARG A 13 -5.60 13.21 9.32
N GLY A 14 -4.68 14.16 9.42
CA GLY A 14 -4.92 15.55 8.99
C GLY A 14 -5.24 15.65 7.50
N TYR A 15 -4.53 14.88 6.66
CA TYR A 15 -4.80 14.83 5.23
C TYR A 15 -6.18 14.23 4.91
N ILE A 16 -6.56 13.11 5.56
CA ILE A 16 -7.90 12.52 5.38
C ILE A 16 -9.01 13.49 5.79
N GLN A 17 -8.81 14.25 6.85
CA GLN A 17 -9.77 15.25 7.33
C GLN A 17 -9.86 16.49 6.43
N SER A 18 -8.89 16.71 5.54
CA SER A 18 -8.92 17.84 4.60
C SER A 18 -9.80 17.61 3.37
N PHE A 19 -10.26 16.37 3.13
CA PHE A 19 -11.16 16.09 2.00
C PHE A 19 -12.54 16.74 2.23
N PRO A 20 -13.07 17.50 1.26
CA PRO A 20 -14.35 18.21 1.41
C PRO A 20 -15.53 17.25 1.60
N THR A 21 -15.49 16.09 0.93
CA THR A 21 -16.54 15.08 1.01
C THR A 21 -15.97 13.66 1.12
N THR A 22 -16.82 12.73 1.56
CA THR A 22 -16.48 11.29 1.54
C THR A 22 -16.32 10.75 0.13
N PHE A 23 -16.94 11.40 -0.88
CA PHE A 23 -16.76 11.07 -2.29
C PHE A 23 -15.35 11.40 -2.76
N ASP A 24 -14.85 12.60 -2.47
CA ASP A 24 -13.47 13.00 -2.81
C ASP A 24 -12.43 12.07 -2.16
N LEU A 25 -12.70 11.67 -0.91
CA LEU A 25 -11.86 10.70 -0.20
C LEU A 25 -11.91 9.31 -0.88
N MET A 26 -13.09 8.85 -1.29
CA MET A 26 -13.24 7.57 -1.98
C MET A 26 -12.50 7.57 -3.32
N ASP A 27 -12.64 8.62 -4.12
CA ASP A 27 -11.96 8.77 -5.40
C ASP A 27 -10.44 8.75 -5.23
N PHE A 28 -9.91 9.50 -4.27
CA PHE A 28 -8.49 9.46 -3.92
C PHE A 28 -8.04 8.04 -3.54
N LEU A 29 -8.80 7.33 -2.70
CA LEU A 29 -8.47 5.97 -2.28
C LEU A 29 -8.48 4.99 -3.48
N LEU A 30 -9.44 5.11 -4.39
CA LEU A 30 -9.49 4.29 -5.60
C LEU A 30 -8.29 4.57 -6.52
N GLU A 31 -7.94 5.83 -6.74
CA GLU A 31 -6.81 6.23 -7.56
C GLU A 31 -5.48 5.75 -6.99
N ILE A 32 -5.24 5.94 -5.69
CA ILE A 32 -3.97 5.54 -5.07
C ILE A 32 -3.83 4.01 -5.02
N LEU A 33 -4.91 3.26 -4.85
CA LEU A 33 -4.92 1.80 -4.94
C LEU A 33 -4.58 1.32 -6.35
N CYS A 34 -5.08 2.01 -7.38
CA CYS A 34 -4.70 1.75 -8.78
C CYS A 34 -3.20 1.96 -8.99
N VAL A 35 -2.66 3.09 -8.51
CA VAL A 35 -1.22 3.40 -8.59
C VAL A 35 -0.39 2.33 -7.88
N PHE A 36 -0.80 1.87 -6.71
CA PHE A 36 -0.08 0.81 -5.99
C PHE A 36 -0.07 -0.51 -6.73
N ARG A 37 -1.20 -0.92 -7.31
CA ARG A 37 -1.28 -2.12 -8.14
C ARG A 37 -0.33 -2.02 -9.35
N ASP A 38 -0.35 -0.89 -10.06
CA ASP A 38 0.56 -0.66 -11.19
C ASP A 38 2.04 -0.72 -10.78
N LEU A 39 2.39 -0.20 -9.60
CA LEU A 39 3.76 -0.26 -9.06
C LEU A 39 4.19 -1.68 -8.71
N VAL A 40 3.27 -2.49 -8.18
CA VAL A 40 3.51 -3.90 -7.85
C VAL A 40 3.66 -4.74 -9.13
N ASP A 41 2.77 -4.55 -10.09
CA ASP A 41 2.72 -5.38 -11.29
C ASP A 41 3.85 -5.08 -12.28
N ARG A 42 4.26 -3.81 -12.43
CA ARG A 42 5.22 -3.40 -13.47
C ARG A 42 6.70 -3.53 -13.10
N LYS A 43 7.04 -4.04 -11.90
CA LYS A 43 8.42 -4.19 -11.38
C LYS A 43 9.31 -2.98 -11.77
N VAL A 44 9.04 -1.83 -11.17
CA VAL A 44 9.68 -0.54 -11.52
C VAL A 44 11.20 -0.55 -11.32
N TYR A 45 11.70 -1.42 -10.45
CA TYR A 45 13.12 -1.58 -10.18
C TYR A 45 13.64 -2.93 -10.70
N PRO A 46 14.89 -2.98 -11.20
CA PRO A 46 15.57 -4.25 -11.48
C PRO A 46 15.56 -5.16 -10.24
N VAL A 47 15.45 -6.48 -10.44
CA VAL A 47 15.37 -7.46 -9.34
C VAL A 47 16.55 -7.39 -8.36
N ASP A 48 17.71 -6.93 -8.83
CA ASP A 48 18.92 -6.81 -8.01
C ASP A 48 18.93 -5.56 -7.11
N TRP A 49 18.01 -4.61 -7.32
CA TRP A 49 17.89 -3.37 -6.54
C TRP A 49 17.04 -3.58 -5.29
N LEU A 50 17.44 -4.56 -4.49
CA LEU A 50 16.64 -5.09 -3.39
C LEU A 50 16.36 -4.07 -2.30
N GLU A 51 17.28 -3.15 -2.04
CA GLU A 51 17.06 -2.05 -1.09
C GLU A 51 15.92 -1.14 -1.56
N MET A 52 15.88 -0.80 -2.85
CA MET A 52 14.82 0.04 -3.42
C MET A 52 13.48 -0.69 -3.44
N ILE A 53 13.48 -1.98 -3.79
CA ILE A 53 12.30 -2.85 -3.75
C ILE A 53 11.78 -2.96 -2.31
N MET A 54 12.66 -3.18 -1.33
CA MET A 54 12.28 -3.27 0.08
C MET A 54 11.71 -1.94 0.60
N VAL A 55 12.34 -0.81 0.28
CA VAL A 55 11.82 0.53 0.64
C VAL A 55 10.46 0.78 0.01
N GLN A 56 10.26 0.42 -1.27
CA GLN A 56 8.98 0.51 -1.94
C GLN A 56 7.92 -0.34 -1.23
N ASN A 57 8.23 -1.60 -0.94
CA ASN A 57 7.31 -2.52 -0.27
C ASN A 57 6.96 -2.05 1.15
N CYS A 58 7.91 -1.51 1.91
CA CYS A 58 7.64 -0.92 3.22
C CYS A 58 6.69 0.29 3.13
N VAL A 59 6.87 1.17 2.14
CA VAL A 59 6.00 2.33 1.95
C VAL A 59 4.59 1.89 1.55
N ILE A 60 4.46 0.95 0.61
CA ILE A 60 3.15 0.42 0.17
C ILE A 60 2.45 -0.27 1.34
N LEU A 61 3.14 -1.14 2.08
CA LEU A 61 2.57 -1.84 3.24
C LEU A 61 2.05 -0.86 4.29
N ARG A 62 2.83 0.18 4.64
CA ARG A 62 2.39 1.18 5.62
C ARG A 62 1.16 1.93 5.13
N ALA A 63 1.13 2.33 3.85
CA ALA A 63 -0.01 3.01 3.27
C ALA A 63 -1.26 2.12 3.22
N LEU A 64 -1.13 0.85 2.80
CA LEU A 64 -2.25 -0.11 2.80
C LEU A 64 -2.83 -0.34 4.19
N ARG A 65 -1.99 -0.43 5.24
CA ARG A 65 -2.48 -0.54 6.63
C ARG A 65 -3.28 0.71 7.05
N PHE A 66 -2.79 1.89 6.68
CA PHE A 66 -3.49 3.14 6.96
C PHE A 66 -4.83 3.22 6.20
N PHE A 67 -4.83 2.85 4.92
CA PHE A 67 -6.05 2.82 4.11
C PHE A 67 -7.04 1.78 4.58
N ALA A 68 -6.61 0.61 5.06
CA ALA A 68 -7.51 -0.38 5.66
C ALA A 68 -8.31 0.21 6.83
N ALA A 69 -7.64 0.92 7.75
CA ALA A 69 -8.29 1.58 8.87
C ALA A 69 -9.25 2.68 8.42
N THR A 70 -8.84 3.47 7.42
CA THR A 70 -9.66 4.56 6.85
C THR A 70 -10.91 4.00 6.15
N ILE A 71 -10.74 2.98 5.30
CA ILE A 71 -11.84 2.32 4.58
C ILE A 71 -12.83 1.72 5.58
N HIS A 72 -12.32 1.05 6.61
CA HIS A 72 -13.15 0.51 7.67
C HIS A 72 -13.96 1.59 8.40
N GLN A 73 -13.32 2.71 8.76
CA GLN A 73 -13.97 3.77 9.51
C GLN A 73 -15.05 4.52 8.71
N TYR A 74 -14.78 4.83 7.45
CA TYR A 74 -15.63 5.74 6.66
C TYR A 74 -16.58 5.03 5.70
N PHE A 75 -16.32 3.76 5.35
CA PHE A 75 -16.99 3.10 4.22
C PHE A 75 -17.46 1.65 4.55
N SER A 76 -17.67 1.35 5.84
CA SER A 76 -18.32 0.10 6.28
C SER A 76 -19.84 0.23 6.47
N SER A 77 -20.35 1.45 6.65
CA SER A 77 -21.77 1.73 6.85
C SER A 77 -22.12 3.14 6.35
N PRO A 78 -22.72 3.28 5.15
CA PRO A 78 -23.02 2.22 4.20
C PRO A 78 -21.76 1.54 3.67
N PHE A 79 -21.89 0.27 3.26
CA PHE A 79 -20.77 -0.51 2.77
C PHE A 79 -20.45 -0.17 1.31
N GLU A 80 -19.25 0.37 1.06
CA GLU A 80 -18.80 0.71 -0.31
C GLU A 80 -18.11 -0.47 -1.00
N GLN A 81 -18.89 -1.35 -1.61
CA GLN A 81 -18.41 -2.59 -2.22
C GLN A 81 -17.27 -2.39 -3.23
N GLN A 82 -17.35 -1.36 -4.08
CA GLN A 82 -16.33 -1.10 -5.09
C GLN A 82 -14.97 -0.76 -4.45
N LEU A 83 -14.96 0.09 -3.43
CA LEU A 83 -13.74 0.49 -2.73
C LEU A 83 -13.10 -0.71 -2.01
N TRP A 84 -13.91 -1.49 -1.30
CA TRP A 84 -13.45 -2.71 -0.64
C TRP A 84 -12.87 -3.73 -1.62
N ASN A 85 -13.53 -3.97 -2.76
CA ASN A 85 -13.01 -4.87 -3.79
C ASN A 85 -11.65 -4.39 -4.33
N ASN A 86 -11.52 -3.11 -4.65
CA ASN A 86 -10.25 -2.55 -5.13
C ASN A 86 -9.14 -2.65 -4.08
N PHE A 87 -9.47 -2.43 -2.81
CA PHE A 87 -8.53 -2.59 -1.71
C PHE A 87 -8.03 -4.03 -1.60
N PHE A 88 -8.93 -5.02 -1.60
CA PHE A 88 -8.54 -6.43 -1.50
C PHE A 88 -7.73 -6.90 -2.70
N HIS A 89 -8.10 -6.51 -3.93
CA HIS A 89 -7.29 -6.81 -5.10
C HIS A 89 -5.88 -6.23 -5.00
N CYS A 90 -5.73 -4.97 -4.58
CA CYS A 90 -4.42 -4.36 -4.39
C CYS A 90 -3.61 -5.08 -3.30
N ALA A 91 -4.25 -5.44 -2.17
CA ALA A 91 -3.59 -6.15 -1.08
C ALA A 91 -3.14 -7.55 -1.49
N ILE A 92 -3.96 -8.28 -2.25
CA ILE A 92 -3.63 -9.60 -2.78
C ILE A 92 -2.45 -9.49 -3.75
N SER A 93 -2.53 -8.63 -4.77
CA SER A 93 -1.42 -8.40 -5.71
C SER A 93 -0.12 -8.07 -4.97
N PHE A 94 -0.20 -7.18 -3.96
CA PHE A 94 0.95 -6.83 -3.14
C PHE A 94 1.52 -8.03 -2.37
N LEU A 95 0.69 -8.89 -1.79
CA LEU A 95 1.15 -10.05 -1.01
C LEU A 95 1.68 -11.19 -1.89
N THR A 96 1.13 -11.38 -3.08
CA THR A 96 1.49 -12.48 -3.98
C THR A 96 2.67 -12.15 -4.91
N GLN A 97 3.17 -10.91 -4.89
CA GLN A 97 4.29 -10.51 -5.75
C GLN A 97 5.57 -11.31 -5.46
N ASP A 98 6.33 -11.62 -6.52
CA ASP A 98 7.57 -12.41 -6.42
C ASP A 98 8.61 -11.81 -5.47
N SER A 99 8.66 -10.48 -5.38
CA SER A 99 9.65 -9.76 -4.57
C SER A 99 9.51 -9.98 -3.06
N LEU A 100 8.35 -10.47 -2.61
CA LEU A 100 8.08 -10.82 -1.21
C LEU A 100 8.11 -12.33 -0.95
N GLN A 101 8.23 -13.16 -1.99
CA GLN A 101 8.30 -14.61 -1.84
C GLN A 101 9.70 -15.02 -1.36
N LEU A 102 9.79 -15.31 -0.06
CA LEU A 102 11.03 -15.63 0.66
C LEU A 102 11.78 -16.84 0.12
N ASP A 103 11.13 -17.70 -0.68
CA ASP A 103 11.74 -18.90 -1.28
C ASP A 103 12.72 -18.61 -2.41
N SER A 104 12.72 -17.37 -2.93
CA SER A 104 13.73 -16.89 -3.90
C SER A 104 14.96 -16.25 -3.24
N PHE A 105 14.92 -16.05 -1.91
CA PHE A 105 15.98 -15.35 -1.19
C PHE A 105 17.05 -16.33 -0.67
N SER A 106 18.32 -15.98 -0.85
CA SER A 106 19.42 -16.71 -0.20
C SER A 106 19.30 -16.63 1.33
N ILE A 107 19.82 -17.64 2.04
CA ILE A 107 19.78 -17.77 3.51
C ILE A 107 20.28 -16.49 4.20
N SER A 108 21.31 -15.84 3.66
CA SER A 108 21.86 -14.58 4.18
C SER A 108 20.89 -13.40 4.09
N LYS A 109 19.97 -13.37 3.12
CA LYS A 109 18.94 -12.32 2.99
C LYS A 109 17.75 -12.55 3.93
N ARG A 110 17.33 -13.81 4.16
CA ARG A 110 16.30 -14.12 5.17
C ARG A 110 16.69 -13.63 6.56
N ASN A 111 17.93 -13.86 6.96
CA ASN A 111 18.41 -13.49 8.30
C ASN A 111 18.45 -11.97 8.56
N LYS A 112 18.50 -11.13 7.51
CA LYS A 112 18.50 -9.66 7.63
C LYS A 112 17.11 -9.04 7.67
N ILE A 113 16.08 -9.77 7.23
CA ILE A 113 14.68 -9.32 7.22
C ILE A 113 13.96 -9.72 8.52
N ILE A 114 14.43 -10.78 9.17
CA ILE A 114 13.85 -11.34 10.41
C ILE A 114 14.53 -10.77 11.68
N SER A 115 15.70 -10.13 11.54
CA SER A 115 16.39 -9.39 12.60
C SER A 115 15.89 -7.95 12.70
#